data_AF-A0A965T2V4-F1
#
_entry.id   AF-A0A965T2V4-F1
#
_cell.length_a   1.000
_cell.length_b   1.000
_cell.length_c   1.000
_cell.angle_alpha   90.00
_cell.angle_beta   90.00
_cell.angle_gamma   90.00
#
_symmetry.space_group_name_H-M   'P 1'
#
loop_
_entity.id
_entity.type
_entity.pdbx_description
1 polymer ?
#
loop_
_entity_poly.entity_id
_entity_poly.type
_entity_poly.pdbx_seq_one_letter_code
_entity_poly.pdbx_strand_id
1 'polypeptide(L)'
;MKKIIIFLALIMSTESIAQNSPPRASNAPKSQPQNSPTTTANISKQTPPAPESSSNTNPPSKEIQKRMDESKDLDLSIKNLSPEKRQKFNKINTDFIEKLTKVNSKFEASISKISNIKNIMMINGYLFPNKNNQNREMPKEFQQTYNSMITQYNKLSKEKRKATKQEIIKFRKEIMAIQKERRKQIKDLFGKDYSIMSESESEEQIKKDEDLLKKEK
;
A
#
# COMPACT_ATOMS: atom_id res chain seq x y z
N MET A 1 7.10 15.17 -1.65
CA MET A 1 5.94 14.26 -1.44
C MET A 1 6.37 12.82 -1.74
N LYS A 2 5.72 11.77 -1.21
CA LYS A 2 5.97 10.31 -1.45
C LYS A 2 6.81 9.50 -0.44
N LYS A 3 6.63 9.65 0.88
CA LYS A 3 7.04 8.57 1.83
C LYS A 3 5.98 8.19 2.88
N ILE A 4 4.74 8.65 2.73
CA ILE A 4 3.56 8.18 3.53
C ILE A 4 2.53 7.44 2.65
N ILE A 5 2.61 7.60 1.32
CA ILE A 5 1.90 6.76 0.34
C ILE A 5 2.82 5.59 -0.08
N ILE A 6 3.43 4.88 0.87
CA ILE A 6 4.18 3.65 0.57
C ILE A 6 3.49 2.43 1.18
N PHE A 7 2.77 2.61 2.30
CA PHE A 7 1.95 1.53 2.86
C PHE A 7 0.66 1.29 2.07
N LEU A 8 0.07 2.35 1.48
CA LEU A 8 -1.11 2.25 0.59
C LEU A 8 -0.73 2.05 -0.88
N ALA A 9 0.44 2.53 -1.35
CA ALA A 9 0.85 2.31 -2.74
C ALA A 9 1.27 0.86 -3.02
N LEU A 10 1.80 0.12 -2.02
CA LEU A 10 2.15 -1.29 -2.20
C LEU A 10 0.92 -2.19 -2.43
N ILE A 11 -0.28 -1.75 -2.06
CA ILE A 11 -1.55 -2.47 -2.27
C ILE A 11 -2.17 -2.10 -3.64
N MET A 12 -1.90 -0.91 -4.18
CA MET A 12 -2.57 -0.39 -5.38
C MET A 12 -1.82 -0.67 -6.71
N SER A 13 -0.60 -1.24 -6.69
CA SER A 13 0.17 -1.47 -7.93
C SER A 13 -0.03 -2.84 -8.58
N THR A 14 -0.89 -3.70 -8.04
CA THR A 14 -1.15 -5.04 -8.62
C THR A 14 -2.41 -5.12 -9.48
N GLU A 15 -3.25 -4.08 -9.50
CA GLU A 15 -4.40 -4.01 -10.41
C GLU A 15 -4.00 -3.78 -11.88
N SER A 16 -2.78 -3.30 -12.16
CA SER A 16 -2.33 -3.04 -13.53
C SER A 16 -1.72 -4.25 -14.27
N ILE A 17 -1.56 -5.42 -13.62
CA ILE A 17 -0.94 -6.61 -14.26
C ILE A 17 -1.95 -7.76 -14.46
N ALA A 18 -3.13 -7.71 -13.84
CA ALA A 18 -4.17 -8.73 -14.01
C ALA A 18 -5.06 -8.52 -15.26
N GLN A 19 -4.98 -7.37 -15.96
CA GLN A 19 -5.88 -7.05 -17.08
C GLN A 19 -5.42 -7.48 -18.48
N ASN A 20 -4.28 -8.16 -18.63
CA ASN A 20 -3.84 -8.69 -19.93
C ASN A 20 -3.96 -10.22 -20.02
N SER A 21 -5.15 -10.75 -19.69
CA SER A 21 -5.55 -12.08 -20.13
C SER A 21 -6.39 -11.93 -21.40
N PRO A 22 -6.05 -12.59 -22.53
CA PRO A 22 -6.86 -12.50 -23.75
C PRO A 22 -8.26 -13.10 -23.52
N PRO A 23 -9.32 -12.57 -24.15
CA PRO A 23 -10.66 -13.11 -24.00
C PRO A 23 -10.71 -14.54 -24.57
N ARG A 24 -11.16 -15.47 -23.74
CA ARG A 24 -11.50 -16.84 -24.13
C ARG A 24 -12.72 -16.77 -25.06
N ALA A 25 -12.52 -17.12 -26.33
CA ALA A 25 -13.60 -17.29 -27.29
C ALA A 25 -14.50 -18.47 -26.88
N SER A 26 -15.81 -18.25 -26.81
CA SER A 26 -16.81 -19.32 -26.85
C SER A 26 -18.00 -18.87 -27.69
N ASN A 27 -18.28 -19.68 -28.72
CA ASN A 27 -19.34 -19.48 -29.71
C ASN A 27 -20.76 -19.79 -29.15
N ALA A 28 -21.66 -18.79 -29.25
CA ALA A 28 -23.08 -18.79 -29.69
C ALA A 28 -24.15 -19.74 -29.05
N PRO A 29 -25.50 -19.55 -29.26
CA PRO A 29 -26.28 -18.44 -29.86
C PRO A 29 -27.55 -17.93 -29.10
N LYS A 30 -27.94 -16.69 -29.46
CA LYS A 30 -29.26 -16.01 -29.58
C LYS A 30 -30.55 -16.51 -28.86
N SER A 31 -31.20 -15.56 -28.18
CA SER A 31 -32.60 -15.13 -28.45
C SER A 31 -32.87 -13.71 -27.91
N GLN A 32 -33.70 -12.96 -28.64
CA GLN A 32 -34.10 -11.52 -28.55
C GLN A 32 -35.64 -11.46 -28.41
N PRO A 33 -36.37 -10.30 -28.41
CA PRO A 33 -36.07 -8.88 -28.10
C PRO A 33 -37.21 -8.16 -27.29
N GLN A 34 -37.20 -6.81 -27.28
CA GLN A 34 -38.29 -5.81 -27.04
C GLN A 34 -38.17 -5.00 -25.73
N ASN A 35 -38.29 -3.66 -25.64
CA ASN A 35 -38.60 -2.55 -26.57
C ASN A 35 -38.02 -1.23 -26.01
N SER A 36 -37.72 -0.28 -26.91
CA SER A 36 -37.28 1.12 -26.66
C SER A 36 -38.48 2.08 -26.41
N PRO A 37 -38.29 3.39 -26.13
CA PRO A 37 -37.87 4.35 -27.15
C PRO A 37 -36.89 5.47 -26.74
N THR A 38 -36.11 5.82 -27.76
CA THR A 38 -35.32 7.00 -28.16
C THR A 38 -35.73 8.38 -27.63
N THR A 39 -34.73 9.20 -27.28
CA THR A 39 -34.74 10.66 -27.59
C THR A 39 -33.32 11.11 -27.97
N THR A 40 -33.23 11.77 -29.12
CA THR A 40 -32.02 12.27 -29.77
C THR A 40 -31.79 13.73 -29.38
N ALA A 41 -30.58 14.10 -28.94
CA ALA A 41 -30.09 15.47 -29.05
C ALA A 41 -28.56 15.43 -29.17
N ASN A 42 -28.06 16.09 -30.21
CA ASN A 42 -26.70 16.02 -30.73
C ASN A 42 -25.95 17.32 -30.38
N ILE A 43 -24.73 17.17 -29.84
CA ILE A 43 -23.51 18.00 -29.98
C ILE A 43 -23.54 19.48 -29.55
N SER A 44 -22.69 19.81 -28.57
CA SER A 44 -21.65 20.82 -28.79
C SER A 44 -20.38 20.49 -27.99
N LYS A 45 -19.26 20.37 -28.71
CA LYS A 45 -17.91 20.12 -28.19
C LYS A 45 -17.34 21.43 -27.63
N GLN A 46 -17.05 21.46 -26.33
CA GLN A 46 -16.02 22.32 -25.77
C GLN A 46 -15.25 21.52 -24.72
N THR A 47 -14.14 20.93 -25.13
CA THR A 47 -13.12 20.42 -24.22
C THR A 47 -12.29 21.63 -23.79
N PRO A 48 -12.23 22.00 -22.49
CA PRO A 48 -11.30 23.04 -22.06
C PRO A 48 -9.86 22.54 -22.27
N PRO A 49 -8.92 23.40 -22.71
CA PRO A 49 -7.51 23.04 -22.79
C PRO A 49 -7.00 22.65 -21.39
N ALA A 50 -6.22 21.56 -21.34
CA ALA A 50 -5.59 21.10 -20.13
C ALA A 50 -4.74 22.23 -19.53
N PRO A 51 -4.82 22.50 -18.21
CA PRO A 51 -3.94 23.48 -17.59
C PRO A 51 -2.50 23.00 -17.74
N GLU A 52 -1.68 23.82 -18.40
CA GLU A 52 -0.24 23.62 -18.52
C GLU A 52 0.35 23.49 -17.12
N SER A 53 0.75 22.27 -16.77
CA SER A 53 1.50 22.01 -15.56
C SER A 53 2.90 22.55 -15.77
N SER A 54 3.19 23.73 -15.20
CA SER A 54 4.54 24.25 -15.09
C SER A 54 5.37 23.27 -14.25
N SER A 55 6.09 22.38 -14.94
CA SER A 55 6.99 21.44 -14.31
C SER A 55 8.14 22.20 -13.67
N ASN A 56 8.16 22.24 -12.34
CA ASN A 56 9.26 22.77 -11.55
C ASN A 56 10.46 21.81 -11.68
N THR A 57 11.49 22.21 -12.41
CA THR A 57 12.63 21.41 -12.91
C THR A 57 13.74 21.19 -11.88
N ASN A 58 13.41 20.90 -10.62
CA ASN A 58 14.42 20.45 -9.68
C ASN A 58 14.73 18.96 -9.93
N PRO A 59 15.99 18.58 -10.20
CA PRO A 59 16.33 17.17 -10.42
C PRO A 59 16.03 16.35 -9.15
N PRO A 60 15.53 15.11 -9.30
CA PRO A 60 15.31 14.22 -8.18
C PRO A 60 16.61 14.02 -7.40
N SER A 61 16.51 13.92 -6.07
CA SER A 61 17.69 13.62 -5.24
C SER A 61 18.34 12.30 -5.70
N LYS A 62 19.66 12.16 -5.46
CA LYS A 62 20.42 10.94 -5.84
C LYS A 62 19.75 9.64 -5.39
N GLU A 63 19.11 9.65 -4.21
CA GLU A 63 18.36 8.50 -3.68
C GLU A 63 17.08 8.21 -4.48
N ILE A 64 16.35 9.25 -4.91
CA ILE A 64 15.13 9.09 -5.72
C ILE A 64 15.49 8.57 -7.10
N GLN A 65 16.54 9.11 -7.71
CA GLN A 65 17.02 8.67 -9.02
C GLN A 65 17.42 7.19 -8.98
N LYS A 66 18.21 6.79 -7.97
CA LYS A 66 18.57 5.38 -7.77
C LYS A 66 17.36 4.45 -7.69
N ARG A 67 16.31 4.82 -6.93
CA ARG A 67 15.09 4.02 -6.82
C ARG A 67 14.32 3.94 -8.14
N MET A 68 14.30 5.01 -8.93
CA MET A 68 13.68 5.01 -10.25
C MET A 68 14.41 4.06 -11.20
N ASP A 69 15.74 4.07 -11.18
CA ASP A 69 16.55 3.21 -12.04
C ASP A 69 16.41 1.73 -11.65
N GLU A 70 16.41 1.42 -10.34
CA GLU A 70 16.10 0.05 -9.85
C GLU A 70 14.69 -0.42 -10.23
N SER A 71 13.71 0.48 -10.24
CA SER A 71 12.34 0.15 -10.69
C SER A 71 12.32 -0.22 -12.17
N LYS A 72 12.99 0.57 -13.02
CA LYS A 72 13.07 0.27 -14.46
C LYS A 72 13.80 -1.05 -14.71
N ASP A 73 14.87 -1.30 -13.99
CA ASP A 73 15.65 -2.54 -14.08
C ASP A 73 14.81 -3.76 -13.64
N LEU A 74 14.00 -3.63 -12.58
CA LEU A 74 13.06 -4.68 -12.17
C LEU A 74 12.03 -4.96 -13.27
N ASP A 75 11.43 -3.92 -13.85
CA ASP A 75 10.43 -4.07 -14.92
C ASP A 75 11.01 -4.79 -16.15
N LEU A 76 12.23 -4.43 -16.54
CA LEU A 76 12.96 -5.11 -17.62
C LEU A 76 13.25 -6.58 -17.26
N SER A 77 13.70 -6.82 -16.03
CA SER A 77 13.99 -8.18 -15.54
C SER A 77 12.74 -9.06 -15.57
N ILE A 78 11.57 -8.52 -15.18
CA ILE A 78 10.27 -9.21 -15.25
C ILE A 78 9.89 -9.50 -16.71
N LYS A 79 10.05 -8.52 -17.62
CA LYS A 79 9.75 -8.68 -19.05
C LYS A 79 10.57 -9.79 -19.70
N ASN A 80 11.81 -9.97 -19.27
CA ASN A 80 12.74 -10.95 -19.82
C ASN A 80 12.67 -12.34 -19.14
N LEU A 81 11.74 -12.57 -18.20
CA LEU A 81 11.58 -13.89 -17.58
C LEU A 81 11.09 -14.94 -18.58
N SER A 82 11.63 -16.15 -18.48
CA SER A 82 11.04 -17.34 -19.12
C SER A 82 9.62 -17.57 -18.58
N PRO A 83 8.75 -18.30 -19.32
CA PRO A 83 7.39 -18.59 -18.86
C PRO A 83 7.33 -19.22 -17.46
N GLU A 84 8.22 -20.18 -17.17
CA GLU A 84 8.31 -20.82 -15.86
C GLU A 84 8.69 -19.85 -14.75
N LYS A 85 9.70 -19.00 -14.98
CA LYS A 85 10.12 -17.99 -14.00
C LYS A 85 9.06 -16.92 -13.79
N ARG A 86 8.33 -16.54 -14.85
CA ARG A 86 7.20 -15.61 -14.77
C ARG A 86 6.05 -16.18 -13.95
N GLN A 87 5.74 -17.47 -14.12
CA GLN A 87 4.74 -18.13 -13.29
C GLN A 87 5.15 -18.14 -11.80
N LYS A 88 6.42 -18.44 -11.51
CA LYS A 88 6.98 -18.36 -10.15
C LYS A 88 6.87 -16.94 -9.57
N PHE A 89 7.23 -15.91 -10.35
CA PHE A 89 7.09 -14.50 -9.95
C PHE A 89 5.64 -14.15 -9.60
N ASN A 90 4.70 -14.52 -10.47
CA ASN A 90 3.28 -14.25 -10.24
C ASN A 90 2.79 -14.92 -8.96
N LYS A 91 3.17 -16.18 -8.72
CA LYS A 91 2.85 -16.90 -7.49
C LYS A 91 3.40 -16.21 -6.24
N ILE A 92 4.68 -15.80 -6.26
CA ILE A 92 5.30 -15.05 -5.15
C ILE A 92 4.49 -13.78 -4.83
N ASN A 93 4.06 -13.04 -5.85
CA ASN A 93 3.27 -11.83 -5.65
C ASN A 93 1.87 -12.11 -5.13
N THR A 94 1.17 -13.12 -5.67
CA THR A 94 -0.14 -13.53 -5.17
C THR A 94 -0.05 -13.97 -3.70
N ASP A 95 0.89 -14.85 -3.37
CA ASP A 95 1.10 -15.33 -1.99
C ASP A 95 1.41 -14.17 -1.03
N PHE A 96 2.19 -13.18 -1.48
CA PHE A 96 2.47 -11.96 -0.71
C PHE A 96 1.21 -11.14 -0.44
N ILE A 97 0.40 -10.87 -1.48
CA ILE A 97 -0.85 -10.09 -1.36
C ILE A 97 -1.85 -10.81 -0.45
N GLU A 98 -2.00 -12.13 -0.60
CA GLU A 98 -2.87 -12.93 0.24
C GLU A 98 -2.45 -12.90 1.71
N LYS A 99 -1.15 -13.07 1.99
CA LYS A 99 -0.60 -12.98 3.35
C LYS A 99 -0.83 -11.60 3.96
N LEU A 100 -0.54 -10.53 3.22
CA LEU A 100 -0.80 -9.16 3.66
C LEU A 100 -2.28 -8.93 3.97
N THR A 101 -3.16 -9.35 3.08
CA THR A 101 -4.62 -9.21 3.23
C THR A 101 -5.08 -9.93 4.50
N LYS A 102 -4.62 -11.17 4.71
CA LYS A 102 -4.96 -11.96 5.89
C LYS A 102 -4.49 -11.30 7.19
N VAL A 103 -3.26 -10.80 7.22
CA VAL A 103 -2.71 -10.10 8.40
C VAL A 103 -3.48 -8.80 8.66
N ASN A 104 -3.81 -8.04 7.61
CA ASN A 104 -4.61 -6.83 7.73
C ASN A 104 -6.01 -7.11 8.27
N SER A 105 -6.72 -8.12 7.77
CA SER A 105 -8.05 -8.48 8.28
C SER A 105 -8.01 -8.93 9.74
N LYS A 106 -6.99 -9.70 10.15
CA LYS A 106 -6.79 -10.09 11.55
C LYS A 106 -6.54 -8.88 12.45
N PHE A 107 -5.75 -7.94 11.98
CA PHE A 107 -5.44 -6.72 12.70
C PHE A 107 -6.69 -5.85 12.88
N GLU A 108 -7.43 -5.56 11.80
CA GLU A 108 -8.69 -4.80 11.86
C GLU A 108 -9.71 -5.44 12.80
N ALA A 109 -9.84 -6.78 12.76
CA ALA A 109 -10.71 -7.51 13.67
C ALA A 109 -10.26 -7.40 15.15
N SER A 110 -8.95 -7.46 15.41
CA SER A 110 -8.39 -7.37 16.77
C SER A 110 -8.54 -5.95 17.34
N ILE A 111 -8.29 -4.94 16.51
CA ILE A 111 -8.48 -3.53 16.86
C ILE A 111 -9.95 -3.25 17.15
N SER A 112 -10.87 -3.74 16.32
CA SER A 112 -12.31 -3.57 16.51
C SER A 112 -12.80 -4.13 17.86
N LYS A 113 -12.16 -5.21 18.37
CA LYS A 113 -12.45 -5.76 19.70
C LYS A 113 -11.92 -4.89 20.84
N ILE A 114 -10.78 -4.22 20.64
CA ILE A 114 -10.16 -3.36 21.65
C ILE A 114 -10.85 -1.98 21.68
N SER A 115 -11.18 -1.46 20.50
CA SER A 115 -11.65 -0.10 20.26
C SER A 115 -12.49 -0.02 18.99
N ASN A 116 -13.51 0.83 18.96
CA ASN A 116 -14.30 1.08 17.74
C ASN A 116 -13.60 2.03 16.75
N ILE A 117 -12.28 2.21 16.88
CA ILE A 117 -11.51 3.15 16.06
C ILE A 117 -11.23 2.51 14.71
N LYS A 118 -11.85 3.05 13.67
CA LYS A 118 -11.58 2.66 12.28
C LYS A 118 -10.24 3.24 11.82
N ASN A 119 -9.54 2.52 10.93
CA ASN A 119 -8.30 2.98 10.30
C ASN A 119 -7.21 3.39 11.30
N ILE A 120 -7.06 2.65 12.40
CA ILE A 120 -6.07 2.93 13.45
C ILE A 120 -4.64 3.07 12.90
N MET A 121 -4.33 2.43 11.77
CA MET A 121 -3.04 2.57 11.09
C MET A 121 -2.70 4.01 10.68
N MET A 122 -3.70 4.86 10.43
CA MET A 122 -3.46 6.25 10.07
C MET A 122 -2.84 7.05 11.23
N ILE A 123 -3.09 6.65 12.48
CA ILE A 123 -2.50 7.31 13.65
C ILE A 123 -1.21 6.62 14.13
N ASN A 124 -0.67 5.65 13.39
CA ASN A 124 0.58 4.98 13.75
C ASN A 124 1.74 5.97 13.97
N GLY A 125 1.83 7.03 13.14
CA GLY A 125 2.83 8.08 13.30
C GLY A 125 2.65 8.96 14.55
N TYR A 126 1.43 9.06 15.08
CA TYR A 126 1.16 9.69 16.38
C TYR A 126 1.56 8.78 17.54
N LEU A 127 1.27 7.48 17.42
CA LEU A 127 1.56 6.50 18.47
C LEU A 127 3.06 6.17 18.57
N PHE A 128 3.77 6.21 17.45
CA PHE A 128 5.20 5.92 17.33
C PHE A 128 5.88 7.01 16.48
N PRO A 129 6.06 8.23 17.01
CA PRO A 129 6.62 9.34 16.27
C PRO A 129 8.08 9.09 15.92
N ASN A 130 8.37 9.06 14.61
CA ASN A 130 9.73 9.04 14.09
C ASN A 130 10.19 10.48 13.77
N LYS A 131 11.37 10.86 14.27
CA LYS A 131 11.98 12.20 14.09
C LYS A 131 12.10 12.61 12.61
N ASN A 132 12.17 11.65 11.69
CA ASN A 132 12.33 11.91 10.25
C ASN A 132 11.03 12.33 9.52
N ASN A 133 9.87 12.28 10.19
CA ASN A 133 8.57 12.55 9.57
C ASN A 133 7.93 13.88 9.98
N GLN A 134 8.60 14.71 10.79
CA GLN A 134 7.94 15.83 11.48
C GLN A 134 7.67 17.10 10.63
N ASN A 135 8.20 17.20 9.40
CA ASN A 135 8.12 18.46 8.63
C ASN A 135 7.25 18.36 7.36
N ARG A 136 6.15 17.60 7.38
CA ARG A 136 5.23 17.53 6.22
C ARG A 136 3.83 17.90 6.61
N GLU A 137 3.30 18.96 5.99
CA GLU A 137 1.88 19.27 6.04
C GLU A 137 1.08 18.14 5.39
N MET A 138 0.23 17.51 6.18
CA MET A 138 -0.79 16.58 5.70
C MET A 138 -1.88 17.40 4.97
N PRO A 139 -2.47 16.94 3.85
CA PRO A 139 -3.57 17.65 3.23
C PRO A 139 -4.74 17.83 4.22
N LYS A 140 -5.42 18.98 4.17
CA LYS A 140 -6.44 19.37 5.17
C LYS A 140 -7.55 18.33 5.34
N GLU A 141 -7.96 17.68 4.25
CA GLU A 141 -8.97 16.60 4.24
C GLU A 141 -8.56 15.41 5.11
N PHE A 142 -7.27 15.04 5.08
CA PHE A 142 -6.74 13.96 5.90
C PHE A 142 -6.50 14.41 7.34
N GLN A 143 -6.17 15.69 7.57
CA GLN A 143 -5.95 16.23 8.93
C GLN A 143 -7.18 16.09 9.81
N GLN A 144 -8.37 16.40 9.29
CA GLN A 144 -9.62 16.28 10.05
C GLN A 144 -9.89 14.84 10.47
N THR A 145 -9.76 13.90 9.53
CA THR A 145 -9.93 12.46 9.77
C THR A 145 -8.89 11.95 10.79
N TYR A 146 -7.64 12.33 10.63
CA TYR A 146 -6.53 11.99 11.53
C TYR A 146 -6.76 12.51 12.96
N ASN A 147 -7.14 13.78 13.11
CA ASN A 147 -7.42 14.39 14.41
C ASN A 147 -8.62 13.73 15.11
N SER A 148 -9.65 13.36 14.35
CA SER A 148 -10.80 12.60 14.87
C SER A 148 -10.36 11.25 15.45
N MET A 149 -9.49 10.51 14.75
CA MET A 149 -8.98 9.22 15.21
C MET A 149 -8.10 9.36 16.46
N ILE A 150 -7.25 10.38 16.52
CA ILE A 150 -6.45 10.69 17.73
C ILE A 150 -7.37 10.98 18.90
N THR A 151 -8.42 11.77 18.69
CA THR A 151 -9.39 12.11 19.73
C THR A 151 -10.10 10.86 20.25
N GLN A 152 -10.55 9.98 19.35
CA GLN A 152 -11.16 8.71 19.74
C GLN A 152 -10.19 7.80 20.50
N TYR A 153 -8.93 7.76 20.09
CA TYR A 153 -7.88 7.02 20.78
C TYR A 153 -7.63 7.55 22.19
N ASN A 154 -7.55 8.87 22.35
CA ASN A 154 -7.31 9.49 23.65
C ASN A 154 -8.49 9.28 24.63
N LYS A 155 -9.71 9.05 24.13
CA LYS A 155 -10.88 8.68 24.93
C LYS A 155 -10.84 7.24 25.46
N LEU A 156 -9.97 6.37 24.93
CA LEU A 156 -9.84 5.00 25.43
C LEU A 156 -9.22 4.98 26.83
N SER A 157 -9.55 3.95 27.61
CA SER A 157 -8.86 3.68 28.88
C SER A 157 -7.38 3.40 28.64
N LYS A 158 -6.57 3.54 29.70
CA LYS A 158 -5.13 3.28 29.63
C LYS A 158 -4.81 1.87 29.15
N GLU A 159 -5.58 0.89 29.63
CA GLU A 159 -5.46 -0.53 29.28
C GLU A 159 -5.77 -0.75 27.80
N LYS A 160 -6.87 -0.16 27.30
CA LYS A 160 -7.24 -0.23 25.89
C LYS A 160 -6.20 0.43 25.00
N ARG A 161 -5.67 1.60 25.39
CA ARG A 161 -4.59 2.28 24.67
C ARG A 161 -3.32 1.42 24.60
N LYS A 162 -2.94 0.76 25.70
CA LYS A 162 -1.79 -0.15 25.76
C LYS A 162 -2.01 -1.36 24.87
N ALA A 163 -3.17 -2.00 24.94
CA ALA A 163 -3.54 -3.12 24.08
C ALA A 163 -3.51 -2.75 22.58
N THR A 164 -4.05 -1.57 22.22
CA THR A 164 -3.97 -1.05 20.84
C THR A 164 -2.52 -0.90 20.37
N LYS A 165 -1.64 -0.32 21.19
CA LYS A 165 -0.22 -0.19 20.84
C LYS A 165 0.47 -1.55 20.67
N GLN A 166 0.15 -2.52 21.52
CA GLN A 166 0.68 -3.89 21.42
C GLN A 166 0.26 -4.55 20.10
N GLU A 167 -1.02 -4.43 19.73
CA GLU A 167 -1.53 -5.04 18.49
C GLU A 167 -0.92 -4.37 17.25
N ILE A 168 -0.66 -3.06 17.28
CA ILE A 168 0.06 -2.35 16.20
C ILE A 168 1.49 -2.86 16.07
N ILE A 169 2.22 -3.04 17.18
CA ILE A 169 3.59 -3.59 17.14
C ILE A 169 3.60 -5.00 16.56
N LYS A 170 2.66 -5.85 17.00
CA LYS A 170 2.52 -7.20 16.47
C LYS A 170 2.26 -7.20 14.96
N PHE A 171 1.32 -6.36 14.51
CA PHE A 171 1.04 -6.17 13.08
C PHE A 171 2.29 -5.73 12.31
N ARG A 172 3.03 -4.73 12.79
CA ARG A 172 4.28 -4.26 12.17
C ARG A 172 5.31 -5.39 12.02
N LYS A 173 5.49 -6.24 13.04
CA LYS A 173 6.36 -7.42 12.98
C LYS A 173 5.92 -8.43 11.93
N GLU A 174 4.63 -8.73 11.84
CA GLU A 174 4.09 -9.68 10.85
C GLU A 174 4.27 -9.15 9.41
N ILE A 175 4.00 -7.86 9.17
CA ILE A 175 4.21 -7.24 7.85
C ILE A 175 5.68 -7.29 7.45
N MET A 176 6.59 -6.94 8.38
CA MET A 176 8.02 -6.99 8.13
C MET A 176 8.50 -8.40 7.80
N ALA A 177 8.02 -9.43 8.50
CA ALA A 177 8.34 -10.82 8.18
C ALA A 177 7.87 -11.22 6.77
N ILE A 178 6.66 -10.79 6.37
CA ILE A 178 6.13 -11.03 5.02
C ILE A 178 6.97 -10.30 3.95
N GLN A 179 7.40 -9.07 4.20
CA GLN A 179 8.28 -8.31 3.31
C GLN A 179 9.64 -9.00 3.14
N LYS A 180 10.26 -9.45 4.24
CA LYS A 180 11.53 -10.19 4.23
C LYS A 180 11.44 -11.46 3.41
N GLU A 181 10.38 -12.24 3.60
CA GLU A 181 10.17 -13.48 2.86
C GLU A 181 9.99 -13.21 1.35
N ARG A 182 9.17 -12.21 0.98
CA ARG A 182 9.02 -11.82 -0.43
C ARG A 182 10.36 -11.40 -1.03
N ARG A 183 11.12 -10.55 -0.34
CA ARG A 183 12.43 -10.08 -0.81
C ARG A 183 13.39 -11.25 -1.05
N LYS A 184 13.43 -12.22 -0.12
CA LYS A 184 14.22 -13.45 -0.28
C LYS A 184 13.81 -14.23 -1.53
N GLN A 185 12.51 -14.48 -1.71
CA GLN A 185 12.00 -15.22 -2.88
C GLN A 185 12.28 -14.49 -4.21
N ILE A 186 12.19 -13.16 -4.23
CA ILE A 186 12.55 -12.33 -5.40
C ILE A 186 14.04 -12.39 -5.67
N LYS A 187 14.89 -12.31 -4.63
CA LYS A 187 16.34 -12.46 -4.77
C LYS A 187 16.71 -13.83 -5.34
N ASP A 188 16.08 -14.89 -4.87
CA ASP A 188 16.31 -16.25 -5.36
C ASP A 188 15.87 -16.40 -6.83
N LEU A 189 14.79 -15.70 -7.24
CA LEU A 189 14.28 -15.75 -8.61
C LEU A 189 15.15 -14.99 -9.62
N PHE A 190 15.60 -13.79 -9.26
CA PHE A 190 16.35 -12.89 -10.14
C PHE A 190 17.87 -12.93 -9.95
N GLY A 191 18.35 -13.57 -8.88
CA GLY A 191 19.78 -13.61 -8.52
C GLY A 191 20.33 -12.29 -8.00
N LYS A 192 19.48 -11.27 -7.79
CA LYS A 192 19.87 -9.95 -7.30
C LYS A 192 18.84 -9.37 -6.35
N ASP A 193 19.32 -8.48 -5.49
CA ASP A 193 18.51 -7.82 -4.48
C ASP A 193 18.08 -6.44 -4.96
N TYR A 194 16.79 -6.11 -4.82
CA TYR A 194 16.23 -4.83 -5.23
C TYR A 194 15.92 -4.00 -3.99
N SER A 195 16.56 -2.85 -3.82
CA SER A 195 16.35 -2.03 -2.63
C SER A 195 14.92 -1.46 -2.56
N ILE A 196 14.24 -1.32 -3.71
CA ILE A 196 12.81 -1.00 -3.78
C ILE A 196 11.89 -2.05 -3.13
N MET A 197 12.38 -3.27 -2.90
CA MET A 197 11.68 -4.35 -2.18
C MET A 197 12.14 -4.47 -0.71
N SER A 198 12.97 -3.53 -0.24
CA SER A 198 13.40 -3.50 1.17
C SER A 198 12.22 -3.24 2.11
N GLU A 199 12.43 -3.63 3.36
CA GLU A 199 11.48 -3.45 4.43
C GLU A 199 11.16 -1.96 4.61
N SER A 200 9.89 -1.65 4.85
CA SER A 200 9.45 -0.27 5.07
C SER A 200 9.91 0.31 6.41
N GLU A 201 10.39 -0.56 7.30
CA GLU A 201 10.74 -0.25 8.68
C GLU A 201 11.85 -1.18 9.17
N SER A 202 12.66 -0.71 10.12
CA SER A 202 13.75 -1.50 10.70
C SER A 202 13.33 -2.25 11.96
N GLU A 203 13.98 -3.39 12.22
CA GLU A 203 13.74 -4.19 13.43
C GLU A 203 14.05 -3.42 14.71
N GLU A 204 15.10 -2.61 14.68
CA GLU A 204 15.54 -1.79 15.81
C GLU A 204 14.47 -0.76 16.17
N GLN A 205 13.80 -0.18 15.17
CA GLN A 205 12.73 0.78 15.40
C GLN A 205 11.51 0.12 16.06
N ILE A 206 11.08 -1.04 15.54
CA ILE A 206 9.97 -1.81 16.13
C ILE A 206 10.32 -2.24 17.57
N LYS A 207 11.55 -2.72 17.79
CA LYS A 207 12.02 -3.14 19.12
C LYS A 207 12.06 -1.99 20.10
N LYS A 208 12.56 -0.82 19.69
CA LYS A 208 12.56 0.39 20.50
C LYS A 208 11.15 0.78 20.94
N ASP A 209 10.18 0.73 20.03
CA ASP A 209 8.78 1.04 20.32
C ASP A 209 8.14 0.04 21.29
N GLU A 210 8.48 -1.25 21.14
CA GLU A 210 8.08 -2.31 22.07
C GLU A 210 8.66 -2.11 23.48
N ASP A 211 9.93 -1.75 23.58
CA ASP A 211 10.59 -1.52 24.87
C ASP A 211 10.05 -0.25 25.56
N LEU A 212 9.70 0.79 24.80
CA LEU A 212 9.00 1.96 25.33
C LEU A 212 7.64 1.58 25.90
N LEU A 213 6.88 0.74 25.21
CA LEU A 213 5.55 0.29 25.66
C LEU A 213 5.62 -0.56 26.94
N LYS A 214 6.67 -1.37 27.10
CA LYS A 214 6.90 -2.14 28.34
C LYS A 214 7.18 -1.22 29.55
N LYS A 215 7.75 -0.04 29.33
CA LYS A 215 8.06 0.95 30.37
C LYS A 215 6.85 1.80 30.80
N GLU A 216 5.75 1.77 30.04
CA GLU A 216 4.47 2.39 30.44
C GLU A 216 3.87 1.59 31.62
N LYS A 217 4.21 2.01 32.84
CA LYS A 217 3.52 1.66 34.11
C LYS A 217 2.10 2.18 34.05
#